data_AF-A0A0W8F4B0-F1
#
_entry.id   AF-A0A0W8F4B0-F1
#
_cell.length_a   1.000
_cell.length_b   1.000
_cell.length_c   1.000
_cell.angle_alpha   90.00
_cell.angle_beta   90.00
_cell.angle_gamma   90.00
#
_symmetry.space_group_name_H-M   'P 1'
#
loop_
_entity.id
_entity.type
_entity.pdbx_description
1 polymer ?
#
loop_
_entity_poly.entity_id
_entity_poly.type
_entity_poly.pdbx_seq_one_letter_code
_entity_poly.pdbx_strand_id
1 'polypeptide(L)'
;MAYYSMYHAVMALFFRTGIKCENHSAAIILVKEVYEIDNTPLSEAKRERIEMQYYVENAATRMEMEDLMKSTELFNAHLLHFIDHLSNEKITKYRERLKRLIE
;
A
#
# COMPACT_ATOMS: atom_id res chain seq x y z
N MET A 1 5.00 -11.87 -4.88
CA MET A 1 6.01 -10.86 -4.51
C MET A 1 5.51 -9.43 -4.71
N ALA A 2 4.72 -9.15 -5.76
CA ALA A 2 4.05 -7.86 -6.00
C ALA A 2 3.41 -7.23 -4.74
N TYR A 3 2.50 -7.96 -4.07
CA TYR A 3 1.87 -7.50 -2.84
C TYR A 3 2.85 -7.06 -1.76
N TYR A 4 3.87 -7.86 -1.46
CA TYR A 4 4.84 -7.52 -0.43
C TYR A 4 5.69 -6.32 -0.83
N SER A 5 6.00 -6.14 -2.12
CA SER A 5 6.68 -4.95 -2.61
C SER A 5 5.88 -3.68 -2.31
N MET A 6 4.60 -3.66 -2.72
CA MET A 6 3.70 -2.53 -2.43
C MET A 6 3.49 -2.33 -0.92
N TYR A 7 3.31 -3.42 -0.16
CA TYR A 7 3.12 -3.36 1.28
C TYR A 7 4.34 -2.79 2.00
N HIS A 8 5.56 -3.17 1.60
CA HIS A 8 6.77 -2.61 2.18
C HIS A 8 6.97 -1.13 1.81
N ALA A 9 6.54 -0.69 0.62
CA ALA A 9 6.50 0.74 0.30
C ALA A 9 5.52 1.51 1.23
N VAL A 10 4.37 0.92 1.55
CA VAL A 10 3.45 1.49 2.56
C VAL A 10 4.08 1.51 3.95
N MET A 11 4.79 0.46 4.35
CA MET A 11 5.52 0.44 5.63
C MET A 11 6.60 1.52 5.69
N ALA A 12 7.29 1.80 4.57
CA ALA A 12 8.25 2.90 4.49
C ALA A 12 7.56 4.26 4.68
N LEU A 13 6.38 4.47 4.07
CA LEU A 13 5.57 5.67 4.29
C LEU A 13 5.18 5.82 5.77
N PHE A 14 4.68 4.75 6.38
CA PHE A 14 4.28 4.72 7.79
C PHE A 14 5.46 5.01 8.72
N PHE A 15 6.64 4.44 8.42
CA PHE A 15 7.87 4.75 9.16
C PHE A 15 8.26 6.22 9.01
N ARG A 16 8.24 6.76 7.78
CA ARG A 16 8.58 8.17 7.50
C ARG A 16 7.68 9.15 8.25
N THR A 17 6.42 8.79 8.46
CA THR A 17 5.42 9.61 9.14
C THR A 17 5.28 9.26 10.62
N GLY A 18 5.95 8.21 11.12
CA GLY A 18 5.85 7.76 12.51
C GLY A 18 4.48 7.17 12.88
N ILE A 19 3.75 6.61 11.91
CA ILE A 19 2.49 5.89 12.14
C ILE A 19 2.81 4.41 12.21
N LYS A 20 2.32 3.70 13.24
CA LYS A 20 2.50 2.25 13.39
C LYS A 20 1.22 1.52 13.02
N CYS A 21 1.33 0.49 12.17
CA CYS A 21 0.24 -0.42 11.86
C CYS A 21 0.81 -1.79 11.51
N GLU A 22 0.37 -2.84 12.22
CA GLU A 22 0.84 -4.22 12.00
C GLU A 22 -0.22 -5.08 11.27
N ASN A 23 -1.45 -4.57 11.14
CA ASN A 23 -2.52 -5.27 10.47
C ASN A 23 -2.55 -4.91 8.97
N HIS A 24 -2.40 -5.90 8.10
CA HIS A 24 -2.39 -5.70 6.65
C HIS A 24 -3.65 -5.03 6.10
N SER A 25 -4.85 -5.39 6.59
CA SER A 25 -6.09 -4.76 6.14
C SER A 25 -6.19 -3.32 6.62
N ALA A 26 -5.84 -3.07 7.88
CA ALA A 26 -5.83 -1.71 8.42
C ALA A 26 -4.81 -0.83 7.69
N ALA A 27 -3.63 -1.36 7.35
CA ALA A 27 -2.63 -0.62 6.58
C ALA A 27 -3.19 -0.16 5.22
N ILE A 28 -3.90 -1.03 4.51
CA ILE A 28 -4.56 -0.69 3.24
C ILE A 28 -5.60 0.42 3.43
N ILE A 29 -6.41 0.33 4.48
CA ILE A 29 -7.41 1.37 4.80
C ILE A 29 -6.72 2.70 5.11
N LEU A 30 -5.68 2.69 5.95
CA LEU A 30 -4.97 3.89 6.36
C LEU A 30 -4.28 4.61 5.19
N VAL A 31 -3.80 3.89 4.17
CA VAL A 31 -3.26 4.50 2.93
C VAL A 31 -4.30 5.43 2.29
N LYS A 32 -5.55 4.98 2.21
CA LYS A 32 -6.65 5.77 1.67
C LYS A 32 -7.09 6.87 2.63
N GLU A 33 -7.44 6.50 3.86
CA GLU A 33 -8.11 7.43 4.79
C GLU A 33 -7.18 8.52 5.35
N VAL A 34 -5.90 8.21 5.56
CA VAL A 34 -4.94 9.19 6.10
C VAL A 34 -4.27 9.97 4.98
N TYR A 35 -3.77 9.27 3.95
CA TYR A 35 -2.91 9.85 2.93
C TYR A 35 -3.64 10.22 1.64
N GLU A 36 -4.91 9.85 1.49
CA GLU A 36 -5.71 10.07 0.28
C GLU A 36 -5.08 9.44 -0.96
N ILE A 37 -4.38 8.30 -0.78
CA ILE A 37 -3.75 7.54 -1.85
C ILE A 37 -4.68 6.39 -2.26
N ASP A 38 -4.90 6.23 -3.56
CA ASP A 38 -5.65 5.08 -4.07
C ASP A 38 -4.97 3.78 -3.66
N ASN A 39 -5.75 2.92 -3.00
CA ASN A 39 -5.29 1.64 -2.46
C ASN A 39 -5.80 0.45 -3.30
N THR A 40 -6.47 0.70 -4.43
CA THR A 40 -6.98 -0.34 -5.33
C THR A 40 -5.87 -1.30 -5.78
N PRO A 41 -4.69 -0.81 -6.27
CA PRO A 41 -3.59 -1.70 -6.67
C PRO A 41 -3.11 -2.64 -5.55
N LEU A 42 -2.97 -2.09 -4.33
CA LEU A 42 -2.52 -2.85 -3.16
C LEU A 42 -3.57 -3.86 -2.69
N SER A 43 -4.86 -3.49 -2.77
CA SER A 43 -5.98 -4.37 -2.40
C SER A 43 -6.10 -5.54 -3.35
N GLU A 44 -6.00 -5.28 -4.65
CA GLU A 44 -6.00 -6.31 -5.69
C GLU A 44 -4.79 -7.22 -5.53
N ALA A 45 -3.58 -6.66 -5.41
CA ALA A 45 -2.37 -7.46 -5.21
C ALA A 45 -2.46 -8.35 -3.95
N LYS A 46 -3.12 -7.89 -2.88
CA LYS A 46 -3.38 -8.71 -1.69
C LYS A 46 -4.32 -9.87 -2.00
N ARG A 47 -5.40 -9.63 -2.74
CA ARG A 47 -6.35 -10.67 -3.16
C ARG A 47 -5.64 -11.71 -4.03
N GLU A 48 -4.93 -11.27 -5.07
CA GLU A 48 -4.13 -12.15 -5.94
C GLU A 48 -3.13 -12.99 -5.14
N ARG A 49 -2.44 -12.37 -4.16
CA ARG A 49 -1.52 -13.10 -3.27
C ARG A 49 -2.22 -14.19 -2.47
N ILE A 50 -3.44 -13.94 -1.97
CA ILE A 50 -4.21 -14.95 -1.22
C ILE A 50 -4.65 -16.06 -2.18
N GLU A 51 -5.18 -15.71 -3.34
CA GLU A 51 -5.62 -16.66 -4.36
C GLU A 51 -4.48 -17.59 -4.80
N MET A 52 -3.33 -17.04 -5.18
CA MET A 52 -2.17 -17.83 -5.61
C MET A 52 -1.52 -18.69 -4.53
N GLN A 53 -1.63 -18.30 -3.25
CA GLN A 53 -0.95 -19.00 -2.16
C GLN A 53 -1.79 -20.09 -1.52
N TYR A 54 -3.12 -19.93 -1.51
CA TYR A 54 -4.01 -20.84 -0.80
C TYR A 54 -4.87 -21.70 -1.73
N TYR A 55 -4.91 -21.39 -3.04
CA TYR A 55 -5.71 -22.12 -4.01
C TYR A 55 -4.83 -22.67 -5.13
N VAL A 56 -4.86 -24.00 -5.29
CA VAL A 56 -3.95 -24.76 -6.17
C VAL A 56 -4.38 -24.70 -7.64
N GLU A 57 -5.63 -24.32 -7.92
CA GLU A 57 -6.23 -24.36 -9.27
C GLU A 57 -5.96 -23.08 -10.09
N ASN A 58 -5.40 -22.03 -9.47
CA ASN A 58 -5.21 -20.73 -10.12
C ASN A 58 -3.79 -20.58 -10.67
N ALA A 59 -3.58 -21.07 -11.90
CA ALA A 59 -2.39 -20.73 -12.68
C ALA A 59 -2.62 -19.38 -13.38
N ALA A 60 -1.92 -18.34 -12.93
CA ALA A 60 -2.01 -17.05 -13.59
C ALA A 60 -1.37 -17.07 -14.98
N THR A 61 -2.01 -16.36 -15.89
CA THR A 61 -1.53 -16.13 -17.24
C THR A 61 -0.36 -15.14 -17.23
N ARG A 62 0.45 -15.20 -18.29
CA ARG A 62 1.54 -14.23 -18.49
C ARG A 62 1.04 -12.79 -18.54
N MET A 63 -0.10 -12.55 -19.18
CA MET A 63 -0.69 -11.23 -19.31
C MET A 63 -1.07 -10.64 -17.94
N GLU A 64 -1.73 -11.44 -17.10
CA GLU A 64 -2.07 -11.04 -15.72
C GLU A 64 -0.81 -10.73 -14.90
N MET A 65 0.27 -11.48 -15.09
CA MET A 65 1.55 -11.21 -14.43
C MET A 65 2.21 -9.92 -14.92
N GLU A 66 2.21 -9.66 -16.23
CA GLU A 66 2.76 -8.42 -16.78
C GLU A 66 1.98 -7.19 -16.30
N ASP A 67 0.64 -7.29 -16.21
CA ASP A 67 -0.21 -6.21 -15.72
C ASP A 67 -0.03 -6.00 -14.20
N LEU A 68 0.08 -7.08 -13.42
CA LEU A 68 0.38 -7.00 -11.99
C LEU A 68 1.75 -6.35 -11.73
N MET A 69 2.76 -6.68 -12.54
CA MET A 69 4.10 -6.07 -12.45
C MET A 69 4.04 -4.57 -12.75
N LYS A 70 3.40 -4.15 -13.84
CA LYS A 70 3.24 -2.72 -14.18
C LYS A 70 2.50 -1.96 -13.07
N SER A 71 1.41 -2.53 -12.56
CA SER A 71 0.65 -1.94 -11.44
C SER A 71 1.51 -1.79 -10.19
N THR A 72 2.35 -2.78 -9.88
CA THR A 72 3.32 -2.75 -8.77
C THR A 72 4.34 -1.64 -8.94
N GLU A 73 4.95 -1.52 -10.12
CA GLU A 73 5.95 -0.50 -10.40
C GLU A 73 5.38 0.91 -10.29
N LEU A 74 4.19 1.14 -10.86
CA LEU A 74 3.50 2.43 -10.79
C LEU A 74 3.15 2.81 -9.36
N PHE A 75 2.58 1.88 -8.58
CA PHE A 75 2.22 2.12 -7.19
C PHE A 75 3.45 2.44 -6.33
N ASN A 76 4.53 1.67 -6.49
CA ASN A 76 5.78 1.90 -5.76
C ASN A 76 6.43 3.23 -6.14
N ALA A 77 6.50 3.57 -7.43
CA ALA A 77 7.04 4.84 -7.89
C ALA A 77 6.24 6.01 -7.31
N HIS A 78 4.90 5.90 -7.30
CA HIS A 78 4.03 6.89 -6.68
C HIS A 78 4.30 7.05 -5.18
N LEU A 79 4.40 5.96 -4.42
CA LEU A 79 4.70 6.03 -2.98
C LEU A 79 6.08 6.58 -2.68
N LEU A 80 7.11 6.18 -3.44
CA LEU A 80 8.46 6.69 -3.26
C LEU A 80 8.52 8.20 -3.54
N HIS A 81 7.91 8.65 -4.64
CA HIS A 81 7.77 10.07 -4.94
C HIS A 81 7.02 10.81 -3.82
N PHE A 82 5.92 10.25 -3.33
CA PHE A 82 5.16 10.83 -2.24
C PHE A 82 6.01 10.99 -0.97
N ILE A 83 6.76 9.95 -0.59
CA ILE A 83 7.65 9.94 0.58
C ILE A 83 8.74 11.01 0.46
N ASP A 84 9.35 11.15 -0.72
CA ASP A 84 10.40 12.13 -0.99
C ASP A 84 9.92 13.58 -0.82
N HIS A 85 8.65 13.83 -1.16
CA HIS A 85 8.03 15.16 -1.10
C HIS A 85 7.29 15.45 0.23
N LEU A 86 7.52 14.65 1.28
CA LEU A 86 6.96 14.88 2.61
C LEU A 86 7.73 15.95 3.39
N SER A 87 7.05 17.05 3.69
CA SER A 87 7.50 18.04 4.66
C SER A 87 7.05 17.69 6.08
N ASN A 88 7.71 18.27 7.08
CA ASN A 88 7.31 18.10 8.48
C ASN A 88 5.87 18.57 8.75
N GLU A 89 5.42 19.62 8.06
CA GLU A 89 4.03 20.10 8.14
C GLU A 89 3.04 19.04 7.62
N LYS A 90 3.31 18.43 6.46
CA LYS A 90 2.49 17.33 5.93
C LYS A 90 2.46 16.15 6.88
N ILE A 91 3.59 15.78 7.46
CA ILE A 91 3.69 14.68 8.43
C ILE A 91 2.79 14.94 9.65
N THR A 92 2.87 16.14 10.22
CA THR A 92 1.98 16.53 11.32
C THR A 92 0.51 16.46 10.90
N LYS A 93 0.16 16.97 9.72
CA LYS A 93 -1.21 16.87 9.18
C LYS A 93 -1.72 15.43 9.09
N TYR A 94 -0.89 14.49 8.62
CA TYR A 94 -1.27 13.08 8.53
C TYR A 94 -1.44 12.41 9.91
N ARG A 95 -0.59 12.75 10.88
CA ARG A 95 -0.76 12.29 12.27
C ARG A 95 -2.08 12.80 12.88
N GLU A 96 -2.40 14.07 12.68
CA GLU A 96 -3.67 14.64 13.15
C GLU A 96 -4.89 14.05 12.45
N ARG A 97 -4.78 13.71 11.16
CA ARG A 97 -5.82 12.95 10.46
C ARG A 97 -6.04 11.58 11.09
N LEU A 98 -4.97 10.85 11.41
CA LEU A 98 -5.09 9.55 12.08
C LEU A 98 -5.77 9.68 13.44
N LYS A 99 -5.39 10.66 14.27
CA LYS A 99 -6.04 10.89 15.57
C LYS A 99 -7.55 11.07 15.43
N ARG A 100 -8.00 11.90 14.49
CA ARG A 100 -9.42 12.12 14.20
C ARG A 100 -10.18 10.89 13.69
N LEU A 101 -9.49 9.87 13.18
CA LEU A 101 -10.13 8.62 12.72
C LEU A 101 -10.31 7.62 13.87
N ILE A 102 -9.58 7.77 14.97
CA ILE A 102 -9.57 6.83 16.10
C ILE A 102 -10.19 7.42 17.38
N GLU A 103 -10.44 8.73 17.41
CA GLU A 103 -11.14 9.48 18.46
C GLU A 103 -12.59 9.77 18.04
#